data_AF-A0A399NY82-F1
#
_entry.id   AF-A0A399NY82-F1
#
_cell.length_a   1.000
_cell.length_b   1.000
_cell.length_c   1.000
_cell.angle_alpha   90.00
_cell.angle_beta   90.00
_cell.angle_gamma   90.00
#
_symmetry.space_group_name_H-M   'P 1'
#
loop_
_entity.id
_entity.type
_entity.pdbx_description
1 polymer ?
#
loop_
_entity_poly.entity_id
_entity_poly.type
_entity_poly.pdbx_seq_one_letter_code
_entity_poly.pdbx_strand_id
1 'polypeptide(L)'
;MERAAACLHEVTRIRRLTPAEAYVGHRSYPSARGIGATTATLLEDGYPGPSVVLHPVPARVPSAYGSLREPLALLEMGHQAANLQLVGTIADLSPALLPPVEDSSKRPLTPAHVRFRGPRPSTAGQQLHEAATGTELPVSVLFDRRTSNPTPAAHIDHADLSAEAMELRGVGQLALLALAEQWPVAAVSSLRLARRPRSEGTSLDLIWVADVRTWVSRGMSVNTLYIAVGWLSQWLCMAAASRDLAIRPMKAFDESDLSSLLHLGSDEQPLYVLRVERRVSSPLERILR
;
A
#
# COMPACT_ATOMS: atom_id res chain seq x y z
N MET A 1 15.44 -8.93 18.52
CA MET A 1 16.21 -8.07 17.60
C MET A 1 16.43 -8.80 16.27
N GLU A 2 17.04 -9.98 16.29
CA GLU A 2 17.27 -10.84 15.10
C GLU A 2 16.02 -11.06 14.22
N ARG A 3 14.87 -11.44 14.80
CA ARG A 3 13.62 -11.60 14.03
C ARG A 3 13.17 -10.30 13.35
N ALA A 4 13.29 -9.16 14.03
CA ALA A 4 12.92 -7.85 13.45
C ALA A 4 13.90 -7.44 12.34
N ALA A 5 15.20 -7.74 12.50
CA ALA A 5 16.20 -7.57 11.45
C ALA A 5 15.92 -8.47 10.23
N ALA A 6 15.53 -9.73 10.45
CA ALA A 6 15.12 -10.64 9.38
C ALA A 6 13.86 -10.16 8.66
N CYS A 7 12.88 -9.63 9.40
CA CYS A 7 11.68 -9.00 8.80
C CYS A 7 12.06 -7.80 7.94
N LEU A 8 12.90 -6.92 8.47
CA LEU A 8 13.39 -5.76 7.73
C LEU A 8 14.16 -6.19 6.49
N HIS A 9 15.04 -7.18 6.61
CA HIS A 9 15.79 -7.74 5.49
C HIS A 9 14.85 -8.28 4.42
N GLU A 10 13.84 -9.07 4.78
CA GLU A 10 12.90 -9.66 3.82
C GLU A 10 12.08 -8.60 3.08
N VAL A 11 11.60 -7.59 3.81
CA VAL A 11 10.86 -6.47 3.21
C VAL A 11 11.78 -5.67 2.30
N THR A 12 13.00 -5.36 2.75
CA THR A 12 13.98 -4.53 2.02
C THR A 12 14.80 -5.26 0.97
N ARG A 13 14.62 -6.58 0.86
CA ARG A 13 15.32 -7.39 -0.11
C ARG A 13 14.97 -6.91 -1.51
N ILE A 14 15.96 -6.28 -2.13
CA ILE A 14 15.93 -5.82 -3.50
C ILE A 14 15.88 -7.03 -4.44
N ARG A 15 14.95 -7.03 -5.41
CA ARG A 15 14.96 -7.95 -6.55
C ARG A 15 15.43 -7.19 -7.78
N ARG A 16 16.57 -7.59 -8.35
CA ARG A 16 16.81 -7.38 -9.79
C ARG A 16 15.92 -8.40 -10.51
N LEU A 17 14.88 -7.92 -11.19
CA LEU A 17 13.91 -8.79 -11.85
C LEU A 17 14.54 -9.45 -13.10
N THR A 18 15.39 -8.73 -13.85
CA THR A 18 16.25 -9.24 -14.95
C THR A 18 17.38 -8.24 -15.29
N PRO A 19 18.44 -8.64 -16.04
CA PRO A 19 19.45 -7.70 -16.58
C PRO A 19 18.91 -6.69 -17.60
N ALA A 20 17.74 -6.97 -18.20
CA ALA A 20 17.10 -6.13 -19.21
C ALA A 20 16.16 -5.07 -18.61
N GLU A 21 15.78 -5.21 -17.34
CA GLU A 21 15.02 -4.21 -16.61
C GLU A 21 15.96 -3.16 -16.03
N ALA A 22 15.89 -1.94 -16.55
CA ALA A 22 16.75 -0.81 -16.16
C ALA A 22 16.54 -0.32 -14.70
N TYR A 23 15.74 -1.02 -13.88
CA TYR A 23 15.35 -0.54 -12.56
C TYR A 23 15.39 -1.65 -11.50
N VAL A 24 15.87 -1.26 -10.33
CA VAL A 24 16.03 -2.09 -9.14
C VAL A 24 14.72 -2.03 -8.34
N GLY A 25 13.90 -3.08 -8.41
CA GLY A 25 12.60 -3.11 -7.75
C GLY A 25 12.67 -3.65 -6.31
N HIS A 26 12.06 -2.93 -5.36
CA HIS A 26 11.77 -3.44 -4.03
C HIS A 26 10.51 -4.33 -4.05
N ARG A 27 10.45 -5.36 -3.18
CA ARG A 27 9.29 -6.27 -3.03
C ARG A 27 7.97 -5.59 -2.57
N SER A 28 8.02 -4.30 -2.24
CA SER A 28 6.93 -3.51 -1.61
C SER A 28 6.20 -2.59 -2.58
N TYR A 29 5.86 -3.09 -3.76
CA TYR A 29 5.18 -2.31 -4.80
C TYR A 29 3.69 -2.12 -4.43
N PRO A 30 3.08 -0.92 -4.61
CA PRO A 30 3.15 -0.20 -5.87
C PRO A 30 3.30 1.35 -5.79
N SER A 31 4.53 1.84 -5.67
CA SER A 31 4.90 3.20 -6.07
C SER A 31 5.62 3.12 -7.42
N ALA A 32 5.28 3.95 -8.41
CA ALA A 32 5.86 3.92 -9.76
C ALA A 32 7.35 3.49 -9.79
N ARG A 33 7.67 2.24 -10.14
CA ARG A 33 9.02 1.68 -10.36
C ARG A 33 9.93 1.34 -9.14
N GLY A 34 9.42 1.19 -7.91
CA GLY A 34 10.23 0.61 -6.81
C GLY A 34 11.45 1.47 -6.49
N ILE A 35 11.25 2.78 -6.55
CA ILE A 35 12.28 3.81 -6.59
C ILE A 35 13.18 3.82 -5.34
N GLY A 36 12.74 3.18 -4.25
CA GLY A 36 13.46 3.18 -2.99
C GLY A 36 13.37 4.55 -2.32
N ALA A 37 12.25 5.25 -2.47
CA ALA A 37 12.00 6.57 -1.90
C ALA A 37 11.67 6.52 -0.40
N THR A 38 11.93 5.38 0.25
CA THR A 38 11.89 5.24 1.70
C THR A 38 13.15 4.53 2.18
N THR A 39 13.78 5.07 3.23
CA THR A 39 14.85 4.39 3.97
C THR A 39 14.31 3.84 5.27
N ALA A 40 14.74 2.64 5.63
CA ALA A 40 14.32 1.99 6.85
C ALA A 40 15.52 1.80 7.79
N THR A 41 15.38 2.24 9.04
CA THR A 41 16.40 2.12 10.08
C THR A 41 15.84 1.25 11.19
N LEU A 42 16.51 0.14 11.49
CA LEU A 42 16.19 -0.67 12.67
C LEU A 42 16.79 0.02 13.90
N LEU A 43 15.95 0.34 14.87
CA LEU A 43 16.37 0.91 16.15
C LEU A 43 16.32 -0.15 17.24
N GLU A 44 17.43 -0.25 17.97
CA GLU A 44 17.53 -0.95 19.25
C GLU A 44 17.13 -0.04 20.42
N ASP A 45 16.03 0.69 20.31
CA ASP A 45 15.64 1.56 21.41
C ASP A 45 14.92 0.77 22.50
N GLY A 46 15.46 0.92 23.72
CA GLY A 46 14.96 0.31 24.95
C GLY A 46 13.47 0.57 25.17
N TYR A 47 12.80 -0.47 25.67
CA TYR A 47 11.41 -0.56 26.11
C TYR A 47 10.32 0.09 25.23
N PRO A 48 9.38 -0.70 24.65
CA PRO A 48 9.15 -2.11 24.91
C PRO A 48 9.79 -3.08 23.89
N GLY A 49 10.52 -2.66 22.85
CA GLY A 49 11.10 -3.59 21.86
C GLY A 49 11.69 -2.96 20.59
N PRO A 50 12.23 -3.79 19.68
CA PRO A 50 12.80 -3.30 18.42
C PRO A 50 11.74 -2.60 17.58
N SER A 51 12.16 -1.51 16.93
CA SER A 51 11.31 -0.74 16.04
C SER A 51 12.03 -0.44 14.74
N VAL A 52 11.27 -0.27 13.67
CA VAL A 52 11.79 0.22 12.39
C VAL A 52 11.22 1.60 12.16
N VAL A 53 12.11 2.56 11.90
CA VAL A 53 11.75 3.91 11.50
C VAL A 53 11.93 4.02 10.00
N LEU A 54 10.86 4.43 9.34
CA LEU A 54 10.82 4.67 7.92
C LEU A 54 10.91 6.18 7.69
N HIS A 55 11.84 6.59 6.84
CA HIS A 55 12.02 7.97 6.44
C HIS A 55 11.75 8.12 4.95
N PRO A 56 10.89 9.05 4.53
CA PRO A 56 10.68 9.34 3.13
C PRO A 56 11.89 10.09 2.55
N VAL A 57 12.27 9.74 1.33
CA VAL A 57 13.35 10.37 0.56
C VAL A 57 12.81 10.80 -0.81
N PRO A 58 12.03 11.90 -0.90
CA PRO A 58 11.41 12.36 -2.14
C PRO A 58 12.41 12.60 -3.27
N ALA A 59 13.65 12.95 -2.92
CA ALA A 59 14.74 13.15 -3.85
C ALA A 59 15.04 11.93 -4.74
N ARG A 60 14.70 10.71 -4.28
CA ARG A 60 14.86 9.48 -5.08
C ARG A 60 13.78 9.33 -6.15
N VAL A 61 12.59 9.88 -5.93
CA VAL A 61 11.52 9.91 -6.95
C VAL A 61 11.99 10.70 -8.17
N PRO A 62 11.83 10.20 -9.42
CA PRO A 62 12.27 10.91 -10.62
C PRO A 62 11.71 12.33 -10.68
N SER A 63 12.53 13.27 -11.15
CA SER A 63 12.17 14.69 -11.24
C SER A 63 10.94 14.95 -12.11
N ALA A 64 10.68 14.08 -13.10
CA ALA A 64 9.48 14.13 -13.95
C ALA A 64 8.15 14.07 -13.17
N TYR A 65 8.16 13.58 -11.92
CA TYR A 65 6.98 13.58 -11.05
C TYR A 65 6.72 14.93 -10.37
N GLY A 66 7.62 15.91 -10.48
CA GLY A 66 7.41 17.28 -10.01
C GLY A 66 6.96 17.35 -8.54
N SER A 67 5.82 17.99 -8.29
CA SER A 67 5.21 18.12 -6.95
C SER A 67 4.71 16.79 -6.37
N LEU A 68 4.54 15.73 -7.17
CA LEU A 68 4.06 14.44 -6.69
C LEU A 68 5.13 13.62 -5.95
N ARG A 69 6.40 14.05 -5.98
CA ARG A 69 7.55 13.32 -5.41
C ARG A 69 7.40 13.06 -3.92
N GLU A 70 7.03 14.08 -3.14
CA GLU A 70 6.81 13.94 -1.70
C GLU A 70 5.68 12.98 -1.36
N PRO A 71 4.44 13.16 -1.88
CA PRO A 71 3.37 12.23 -1.57
C PRO A 71 3.64 10.82 -2.14
N LEU A 72 4.49 10.65 -3.17
CA LEU A 72 4.88 9.32 -3.66
C LEU A 72 5.81 8.61 -2.66
N ALA A 73 6.76 9.33 -2.06
CA ALA A 73 7.62 8.80 -1.02
C ALA A 73 6.84 8.42 0.25
N LEU A 74 5.82 9.20 0.62
CA LEU A 74 4.95 8.90 1.76
C LEU A 74 4.04 7.68 1.52
N LEU A 75 3.49 7.53 0.30
CA LEU A 75 2.75 6.33 -0.08
C LEU A 75 3.64 5.08 -0.04
N GLU A 76 4.86 5.16 -0.60
CA GLU A 76 5.85 4.08 -0.53
C GLU A 76 6.20 3.70 0.91
N MET A 77 6.31 4.69 1.79
CA MET A 77 6.54 4.44 3.21
C MET A 77 5.38 3.68 3.86
N GLY A 78 4.13 4.06 3.56
CA GLY A 78 2.95 3.30 3.99
C GLY A 78 2.95 1.86 3.47
N HIS A 79 3.33 1.65 2.21
CA HIS A 79 3.50 0.32 1.62
C HIS A 79 4.55 -0.52 2.37
N GLN A 80 5.72 0.05 2.66
CA GLN A 80 6.75 -0.65 3.43
C GLN A 80 6.27 -1.00 4.85
N ALA A 81 5.54 -0.08 5.51
CA ALA A 81 5.00 -0.32 6.85
C ALA A 81 4.04 -1.53 6.90
N ALA A 82 3.12 -1.65 5.93
CA ALA A 82 2.21 -2.78 5.85
C ALA A 82 2.95 -4.11 5.60
N ASN A 83 4.04 -4.09 4.82
CA ASN A 83 4.84 -5.31 4.60
C ASN A 83 5.64 -5.71 5.83
N LEU A 84 6.19 -4.73 6.57
CA LEU A 84 6.83 -5.01 7.86
C LEU A 84 5.82 -5.60 8.84
N GLN A 85 4.57 -5.14 8.81
CA GLN A 85 3.52 -5.75 9.62
C GLN A 85 3.20 -7.17 9.19
N LEU A 86 3.04 -7.44 7.89
CA LEU A 86 2.82 -8.79 7.40
C LEU A 86 3.93 -9.75 7.86
N VAL A 87 5.18 -9.42 7.52
CA VAL A 87 6.33 -10.29 7.80
C VAL A 87 6.55 -10.42 9.31
N GLY A 88 6.35 -9.34 10.06
CA GLY A 88 6.42 -9.36 11.52
C GLY A 88 5.41 -10.32 12.13
N THR A 89 4.14 -10.25 11.71
CA THR A 89 3.09 -11.17 12.19
C THR A 89 3.46 -12.63 11.90
N ILE A 90 4.00 -12.92 10.72
CA ILE A 90 4.41 -14.29 10.34
C ILE A 90 5.63 -14.77 11.11
N ALA A 91 6.51 -13.85 11.51
CA ALA A 91 7.62 -14.12 12.41
C ALA A 91 7.21 -14.19 13.90
N ASP A 92 5.90 -14.27 14.18
CA ASP A 92 5.31 -14.30 15.52
C ASP A 92 5.74 -13.07 16.36
N LEU A 93 5.75 -11.91 15.70
CA LEU A 93 5.88 -10.59 16.32
C LEU A 93 4.50 -9.92 16.36
N SER A 94 4.37 -8.85 17.15
CA SER A 94 3.13 -8.05 17.20
C SER A 94 3.40 -6.65 16.61
N PRO A 95 3.54 -6.52 15.29
CA PRO A 95 3.94 -5.25 14.69
C PRO A 95 2.78 -4.25 14.63
N ALA A 96 2.99 -3.04 15.15
CA ALA A 96 2.03 -1.94 15.11
C ALA A 96 2.62 -0.74 14.37
N LEU A 97 1.85 -0.16 13.44
CA LEU A 97 2.16 1.11 12.79
C LEU A 97 1.72 2.23 13.73
N LEU A 98 2.68 2.96 14.27
CA LEU A 98 2.40 4.08 15.16
C LEU A 98 2.04 5.33 14.35
N PRO A 99 1.07 6.14 14.81
CA PRO A 99 0.81 7.44 14.21
C PRO A 99 2.11 8.27 14.28
N PRO A 100 2.51 8.90 13.16
CA PRO A 100 3.65 9.81 13.15
C PRO A 100 3.44 10.89 14.22
N VAL A 101 4.44 11.08 15.09
CA VAL A 101 4.43 12.18 16.05
C VAL A 101 4.89 13.43 15.28
N GLU A 102 3.96 14.35 15.06
CA GLU A 102 4.27 15.60 14.35
C GLU A 102 4.96 16.58 15.30
N ASP A 103 6.24 16.85 15.05
CA ASP A 103 6.96 17.94 15.69
C ASP A 103 6.66 19.24 14.92
N SER A 104 5.82 20.09 15.49
CA SER A 104 5.45 21.38 14.91
C SER A 104 6.62 22.34 14.72
N SER A 105 7.79 22.05 15.30
CA SER A 105 8.96 22.93 15.32
C SER A 105 9.95 22.74 14.16
N LYS A 106 9.82 21.69 13.32
CA LYS A 106 10.75 21.45 12.20
C LYS A 106 10.06 20.86 10.97
N ARG A 107 10.42 21.39 9.78
CA ARG A 107 10.22 20.72 8.49
C ARG A 107 11.31 19.65 8.31
N PRO A 108 11.06 18.42 8.75
CA PRO A 108 11.13 17.34 7.78
C PRO A 108 9.79 16.62 7.67
N LEU A 109 9.59 15.92 6.55
CA LEU A 109 8.50 14.97 6.40
C LEU A 109 8.51 13.97 7.57
N THR A 110 7.36 13.76 8.22
CA THR A 110 7.27 12.97 9.44
C THR A 110 7.61 11.49 9.14
N PRO A 111 8.56 10.88 9.87
CA PRO A 111 8.85 9.47 9.72
C PRO A 111 7.69 8.60 10.22
N ALA A 112 7.55 7.40 9.66
CA ALA A 112 6.63 6.39 10.17
C ALA A 112 7.38 5.38 11.04
N HIS A 113 6.73 4.89 12.10
CA HIS A 113 7.34 3.94 13.03
C HIS A 113 6.55 2.63 13.04
N VAL A 114 7.24 1.51 12.82
CA VAL A 114 6.69 0.15 13.01
C VAL A 114 7.33 -0.48 14.23
N ARG A 115 6.55 -0.79 15.26
CA ARG A 115 7.03 -1.38 16.50
C ARG A 115 6.68 -2.87 16.54
N PHE A 116 7.68 -3.75 16.68
CA PHE A 116 7.47 -5.22 16.65
C PHE A 116 7.00 -5.85 17.98
N ARG A 117 6.91 -5.05 19.04
CA ARG A 117 6.24 -5.40 20.30
C ARG A 117 5.12 -4.39 20.58
N GLY A 118 4.18 -4.33 19.66
CA GLY A 118 2.87 -3.70 19.83
C GLY A 118 1.91 -4.63 20.59
N PRO A 119 0.67 -4.15 20.85
CA PRO A 119 -0.40 -5.02 21.30
C PRO A 119 -0.60 -6.17 20.30
N ARG A 120 -1.09 -7.32 20.78
CA ARG A 120 -1.50 -8.40 19.89
C ARG A 120 -2.41 -7.84 18.79
N PRO A 121 -2.31 -8.34 17.54
CA PRO A 121 -3.21 -7.92 16.50
C PRO A 121 -4.64 -8.06 17.00
N SER A 122 -5.42 -6.99 16.83
CA SER A 122 -6.85 -7.00 17.07
C SER A 122 -7.54 -8.06 16.23
N THR A 123 -8.80 -8.35 16.53
CA THR A 123 -9.64 -9.22 15.69
C THR A 123 -9.66 -8.74 14.24
N ALA A 124 -9.79 -7.42 14.01
CA ALA A 124 -9.76 -6.86 12.66
C ALA A 124 -8.38 -7.04 11.99
N GLY A 125 -7.28 -6.90 12.73
CA GLY A 125 -5.93 -7.13 12.22
C GLY A 125 -5.66 -8.59 11.85
N GLN A 126 -6.19 -9.55 12.62
CA GLN A 126 -6.10 -10.98 12.30
C GLN A 126 -6.92 -11.32 11.06
N GLN A 127 -8.18 -10.86 11.00
CA GLN A 127 -9.05 -11.05 9.84
C GLN A 127 -8.46 -10.41 8.57
N LEU A 128 -7.86 -9.22 8.69
CA LEU A 128 -7.17 -8.56 7.59
C LEU A 128 -6.02 -9.41 7.06
N HIS A 129 -5.22 -9.99 7.96
CA HIS A 129 -4.11 -10.86 7.58
C HIS A 129 -4.61 -12.04 6.75
N GLU A 130 -5.56 -12.80 7.29
CA GLU A 130 -6.15 -13.97 6.63
C GLU A 130 -6.78 -13.62 5.28
N ALA A 131 -7.55 -12.53 5.22
CA ALA A 131 -8.24 -12.11 4.00
C ALA A 131 -7.27 -11.63 2.91
N ALA A 132 -6.14 -11.04 3.30
CA ALA A 132 -5.14 -10.51 2.37
C ALA A 132 -4.16 -11.57 1.86
N THR A 133 -3.71 -12.51 2.69
CA THR A 133 -2.71 -13.50 2.27
C THR A 133 -3.33 -14.72 1.60
N GLY A 134 -4.58 -15.06 1.93
CA GLY A 134 -5.09 -16.40 1.74
C GLY A 134 -4.38 -17.37 2.68
N THR A 135 -5.07 -18.40 3.16
CA THR A 135 -4.60 -19.23 4.29
C THR A 135 -3.33 -20.05 4.02
N GLU A 136 -2.79 -20.08 2.80
CA GLU A 136 -1.78 -21.09 2.40
C GLU A 136 -0.58 -20.56 1.60
N LEU A 137 -0.52 -19.28 1.21
CA LEU A 137 0.58 -18.78 0.37
C LEU A 137 1.81 -18.38 1.20
N PRO A 138 3.02 -18.93 0.90
CA PRO A 138 4.24 -18.44 1.52
C PRO A 138 4.46 -16.95 1.20
N VAL A 139 4.96 -16.18 2.17
CA VAL A 139 5.24 -14.74 2.02
C VAL A 139 6.13 -14.44 0.84
N SER A 140 7.14 -15.26 0.61
CA SER A 140 8.06 -15.13 -0.53
C SER A 140 7.30 -15.22 -1.85
N VAL A 141 6.37 -16.18 -1.98
CA VAL A 141 5.51 -16.35 -3.15
C VAL A 141 4.55 -15.16 -3.30
N LEU A 142 3.96 -14.69 -2.19
CA LEU A 142 3.08 -13.52 -2.21
C LEU A 142 3.82 -12.27 -2.70
N PHE A 143 5.03 -12.01 -2.21
CA PHE A 143 5.86 -10.89 -2.64
C PHE A 143 6.37 -11.06 -4.07
N ASP A 144 6.68 -12.27 -4.51
CA ASP A 144 7.09 -12.54 -5.89
C ASP A 144 5.92 -12.40 -6.88
N ARG A 145 4.70 -12.76 -6.47
CA ARG A 145 3.45 -12.49 -7.19
C ARG A 145 3.00 -11.05 -7.09
N ARG A 146 3.68 -10.18 -6.34
CA ARG A 146 3.24 -8.80 -6.15
C ARG A 146 3.76 -7.83 -7.22
N THR A 147 4.43 -8.34 -8.24
CA THR A 147 5.04 -7.49 -9.27
C THR A 147 3.98 -6.99 -10.23
N SER A 148 3.77 -5.67 -10.30
CA SER A 148 3.06 -5.06 -11.42
C SER A 148 3.62 -5.62 -12.73
N ASN A 149 2.74 -6.07 -13.63
CA ASN A 149 3.09 -6.73 -14.88
C ASN A 149 4.40 -6.21 -15.51
N PRO A 150 5.32 -7.09 -15.92
CA PRO A 150 6.34 -6.70 -16.86
C PRO A 150 5.63 -6.35 -18.17
N THR A 151 6.04 -5.25 -18.79
CA THR A 151 5.71 -4.84 -20.17
C THR A 151 4.39 -4.05 -20.39
N PRO A 152 4.42 -2.91 -21.12
CA PRO A 152 3.23 -2.14 -21.52
C PRO A 152 2.26 -2.83 -22.48
N ALA A 153 2.54 -4.07 -22.92
CA ALA A 153 1.82 -4.77 -23.97
C ALA A 153 1.07 -6.03 -23.49
N ALA A 154 1.06 -6.31 -22.19
CA ALA A 154 0.30 -7.45 -21.66
C ALA A 154 -1.21 -7.13 -21.73
N HIS A 155 -1.91 -7.84 -22.61
CA HIS A 155 -3.35 -7.81 -22.85
C HIS A 155 -4.14 -7.53 -21.57
N ILE A 156 -4.98 -6.50 -21.58
CA ILE A 156 -5.97 -6.29 -20.51
C ILE A 156 -7.10 -7.25 -20.83
N ASP A 157 -7.32 -8.26 -19.97
CA ASP A 157 -8.54 -9.05 -20.03
C ASP A 157 -9.69 -8.17 -19.52
N HIS A 158 -10.65 -7.88 -20.41
CA HIS A 158 -11.85 -7.10 -20.10
C HIS A 158 -12.94 -7.94 -19.42
N ALA A 159 -12.60 -9.11 -18.88
CA ALA A 159 -13.48 -9.89 -18.03
C ALA A 159 -14.12 -9.02 -16.94
N ASP A 160 -15.38 -9.32 -16.62
CA ASP A 160 -16.09 -8.62 -15.55
C ASP A 160 -15.53 -9.04 -14.18
N LEU A 161 -14.59 -8.25 -13.65
CA LEU A 161 -13.93 -8.48 -12.36
C LEU A 161 -14.75 -7.97 -11.16
N SER A 162 -16.07 -7.92 -11.27
CA SER A 162 -16.92 -7.25 -10.26
C SER A 162 -16.98 -8.00 -8.95
N ALA A 163 -17.04 -9.33 -8.99
CA ALA A 163 -17.01 -10.15 -7.79
C ALA A 163 -15.68 -9.97 -7.06
N GLU A 164 -14.58 -10.06 -7.80
CA GLU A 164 -13.23 -9.88 -7.28
C GLU A 164 -13.02 -8.47 -6.71
N ALA A 165 -13.51 -7.43 -7.40
CA ALA A 165 -13.43 -6.06 -6.91
C ALA A 165 -14.25 -5.85 -5.63
N MET A 166 -15.40 -6.52 -5.49
CA MET A 166 -16.21 -6.49 -4.28
C MET A 166 -15.54 -7.22 -3.11
N GLU A 167 -14.89 -8.36 -3.35
CA GLU A 167 -14.07 -9.05 -2.35
C GLU A 167 -12.91 -8.17 -1.88
N LEU A 168 -12.16 -7.60 -2.82
CA LEU A 168 -11.07 -6.67 -2.51
C LEU A 168 -11.57 -5.47 -1.72
N ARG A 169 -12.75 -4.93 -2.05
CA ARG A 169 -13.37 -3.86 -1.26
C ARG A 169 -13.63 -4.30 0.19
N GLY A 170 -14.09 -5.55 0.40
CA GLY A 170 -14.24 -6.13 1.74
C GLY A 170 -12.91 -6.17 2.51
N VAL A 171 -11.82 -6.59 1.86
CA VAL A 171 -10.47 -6.51 2.48
C VAL A 171 -10.09 -5.08 2.82
N GLY A 172 -10.40 -4.12 1.96
CA GLY A 172 -10.16 -2.70 2.22
C GLY A 172 -10.94 -2.17 3.43
N GLN A 173 -12.17 -2.64 3.65
CA GLN A 173 -12.95 -2.31 4.84
C GLN A 173 -12.32 -2.89 6.11
N LEU A 174 -11.85 -4.14 6.08
CA LEU A 174 -11.09 -4.73 7.19
C LEU A 174 -9.79 -3.95 7.46
N ALA A 175 -9.10 -3.50 6.41
CA ALA A 175 -7.90 -2.68 6.54
C ALA A 175 -8.20 -1.34 7.22
N LEU A 176 -9.30 -0.68 6.87
CA LEU A 176 -9.74 0.55 7.53
C LEU A 176 -10.05 0.32 9.02
N LEU A 177 -10.75 -0.77 9.35
CA LEU A 177 -11.06 -1.10 10.74
C LEU A 177 -9.78 -1.36 11.55
N ALA A 178 -8.87 -2.18 11.02
CA ALA A 178 -7.59 -2.48 11.66
C ALA A 178 -6.70 -1.23 11.81
N LEU A 179 -6.74 -0.30 10.84
CA LEU A 179 -6.04 0.97 10.94
C LEU A 179 -6.72 1.90 11.95
N ALA A 180 -8.05 1.98 11.98
CA ALA A 180 -8.80 2.84 12.90
C ALA A 180 -8.58 2.46 14.38
N GLU A 181 -8.33 1.19 14.68
CA GLU A 181 -7.94 0.76 16.03
C GLU A 181 -6.56 1.27 16.44
N GLN A 182 -5.66 1.48 15.48
CA GLN A 182 -4.32 2.05 15.72
C GLN A 182 -4.37 3.59 15.67
N TRP A 183 -5.14 4.14 14.72
CA TRP A 183 -5.22 5.54 14.32
C TRP A 183 -6.71 5.92 14.23
N PRO A 184 -7.39 6.31 15.32
CA PRO A 184 -8.85 6.55 15.32
C PRO A 184 -9.34 7.55 14.27
N VAL A 185 -8.49 8.50 13.86
CA VAL A 185 -8.75 9.45 12.77
C VAL A 185 -8.99 8.77 11.42
N ALA A 186 -8.49 7.56 11.19
CA ALA A 186 -8.69 6.81 9.94
C ALA A 186 -10.16 6.48 9.65
N ALA A 187 -11.05 6.54 10.64
CA ALA A 187 -12.49 6.37 10.45
C ALA A 187 -13.14 7.43 9.53
N VAL A 188 -12.45 8.54 9.24
CA VAL A 188 -12.90 9.57 8.28
C VAL A 188 -12.55 9.22 6.83
N SER A 189 -11.90 8.08 6.61
CA SER A 189 -11.55 7.55 5.29
C SER A 189 -12.49 6.43 4.89
N SER A 190 -12.65 6.23 3.58
CA SER A 190 -13.50 5.19 3.02
C SER A 190 -12.93 4.66 1.70
N LEU A 191 -13.36 3.44 1.33
CA LEU A 191 -13.06 2.84 0.03
C LEU A 191 -14.30 2.86 -0.86
N ARG A 192 -14.19 3.52 -2.01
CA ARG A 192 -15.23 3.56 -3.04
C ARG A 192 -14.85 2.63 -4.20
N LEU A 193 -15.85 2.02 -4.82
CA LEU A 193 -15.69 1.25 -6.05
C LEU A 193 -16.31 2.07 -7.18
N ALA A 194 -15.56 2.28 -8.27
CA ALA A 194 -16.03 2.98 -9.45
C ALA A 194 -15.79 2.16 -10.71
N ARG A 195 -16.78 2.10 -11.59
CA ARG A 195 -16.61 1.67 -12.98
C ARG A 195 -16.32 2.90 -13.82
N ARG A 196 -15.22 2.89 -14.58
CA ARG A 196 -14.88 3.99 -15.49
C ARG A 196 -14.81 3.53 -16.95
N PRO A 197 -15.46 4.23 -17.87
CA PRO A 197 -15.31 3.97 -19.30
C PRO A 197 -13.90 4.33 -19.76
N ARG A 198 -13.36 3.54 -20.69
CA ARG A 198 -12.07 3.72 -21.36
C ARG A 198 -12.21 3.43 -22.84
N SER A 199 -11.20 3.84 -23.62
CA SER A 199 -11.11 3.57 -25.06
C SER A 199 -11.22 2.09 -25.43
N GLU A 200 -10.84 1.18 -24.53
CA GLU A 200 -10.81 -0.26 -24.76
C GLU A 200 -11.84 -1.04 -23.93
N GLY A 201 -12.72 -0.38 -23.16
CA GLY A 201 -13.73 -1.06 -22.33
C GLY A 201 -14.01 -0.34 -21.01
N THR A 202 -14.35 -1.09 -19.97
CA THR A 202 -14.61 -0.54 -18.62
C THR A 202 -13.52 -0.99 -17.66
N SER A 203 -12.93 -0.07 -16.89
CA SER A 203 -12.05 -0.42 -15.77
C SER A 203 -12.81 -0.41 -14.44
N LEU A 204 -12.49 -1.36 -13.57
CA LEU A 204 -12.93 -1.36 -12.17
C LEU A 204 -11.82 -0.79 -11.30
N ASP A 205 -12.11 0.33 -10.66
CA ASP A 205 -11.17 1.07 -9.83
C ASP A 205 -11.67 1.12 -8.38
N LEU A 206 -10.80 0.77 -7.45
CA LEU A 206 -10.96 0.99 -6.02
C LEU A 206 -10.32 2.33 -5.67
N ILE A 207 -11.05 3.22 -5.01
CA ILE A 207 -10.63 4.62 -4.79
C ILE A 207 -10.69 4.93 -3.30
N TRP A 208 -9.54 5.25 -2.72
CA TRP A 208 -9.46 5.77 -1.35
C TRP A 208 -9.92 7.22 -1.33
N VAL A 209 -10.89 7.51 -0.47
CA VAL A 209 -11.45 8.84 -0.25
C VAL A 209 -11.33 9.17 1.23
N ALA A 210 -11.04 10.42 1.58
CA ALA A 210 -11.14 10.86 2.97
C ALA A 210 -11.73 12.28 3.07
N ASP A 211 -12.37 12.54 4.21
CA ASP A 211 -12.64 13.89 4.66
C ASP A 211 -11.33 14.51 5.19
N VAL A 212 -10.65 15.26 4.33
CA VAL A 212 -9.34 15.86 4.62
C VAL A 212 -9.47 16.95 5.68
N ARG A 213 -10.61 17.65 5.72
CA ARG A 213 -10.84 18.71 6.71
C ARG A 213 -10.96 18.13 8.11
N THR A 214 -11.75 17.07 8.28
CA THR A 214 -11.87 16.38 9.57
C THR A 214 -10.58 15.69 9.96
N TRP A 215 -9.82 15.16 9.00
CA TRP A 215 -8.47 14.64 9.25
C TRP A 215 -7.55 15.69 9.89
N VAL A 216 -7.49 16.88 9.27
CA VAL A 216 -6.66 18.00 9.76
C VAL A 216 -7.20 18.57 11.07
N SER A 217 -8.52 18.70 11.23
CA SER A 217 -9.10 19.25 12.46
C SER A 217 -8.87 18.35 13.69
N ARG A 218 -8.63 17.05 13.47
CA ARG A 218 -8.20 16.08 14.49
C ARG A 218 -6.69 16.08 14.75
N GLY A 219 -5.96 17.06 14.21
CA GLY A 219 -4.54 17.30 14.50
C GLY A 219 -3.57 16.48 13.66
N MET A 220 -4.02 15.88 12.56
CA MET A 220 -3.17 15.07 11.68
C MET A 220 -2.86 15.82 10.37
N SER A 221 -1.61 15.78 9.90
CA SER A 221 -1.27 16.37 8.61
C SER A 221 -1.76 15.54 7.43
N VAL A 222 -1.89 16.20 6.28
CA VAL A 222 -2.13 15.56 4.98
C VAL A 222 -0.98 14.57 4.63
N ASN A 223 0.24 14.81 5.10
CA ASN A 223 1.35 13.87 4.89
C ASN A 223 1.07 12.53 5.56
N THR A 224 0.55 12.57 6.79
CA THR A 224 0.17 11.38 7.53
C THR A 224 -0.98 10.62 6.87
N LEU A 225 -1.88 11.33 6.18
CA LEU A 225 -2.92 10.72 5.35
C LEU A 225 -2.34 9.90 4.19
N TYR A 226 -1.30 10.40 3.50
CA TYR A 226 -0.63 9.62 2.44
C TYR A 226 0.05 8.35 2.96
N ILE A 227 0.60 8.38 4.18
CA ILE A 227 1.15 7.19 4.83
C ILE A 227 0.05 6.15 5.07
N ALA A 228 -1.07 6.58 5.66
CA ALA A 228 -2.24 5.73 5.90
C ALA A 228 -2.78 5.12 4.60
N VAL A 229 -2.94 5.92 3.55
CA VAL A 229 -3.43 5.43 2.25
C VAL A 229 -2.46 4.45 1.61
N GLY A 230 -1.14 4.68 1.73
CA GLY A 230 -0.12 3.73 1.27
C GLY A 230 -0.24 2.39 2.00
N TRP A 231 -0.40 2.44 3.32
CA TRP A 231 -0.60 1.26 4.15
C TRP A 231 -1.87 0.48 3.76
N LEU A 232 -3.02 1.16 3.67
CA LEU A 232 -4.30 0.57 3.30
C LEU A 232 -4.25 -0.08 1.91
N SER A 233 -3.66 0.63 0.96
CA SER A 233 -3.51 0.16 -0.42
C SER A 233 -2.60 -1.05 -0.52
N GLN A 234 -1.64 -1.19 0.38
CA GLN A 234 -0.76 -2.34 0.38
C GLN A 234 -1.50 -3.61 0.74
N TRP A 235 -2.40 -3.60 1.72
CA TRP A 235 -3.23 -4.77 2.02
C TRP A 235 -4.06 -5.24 0.83
N LEU A 236 -4.67 -4.30 0.10
CA LEU A 236 -5.37 -4.61 -1.15
C LEU A 236 -4.44 -5.26 -2.19
N CYS A 237 -3.20 -4.77 -2.32
CA CYS A 237 -2.24 -5.36 -3.24
C CYS A 237 -1.83 -6.79 -2.86
N MET A 238 -1.79 -7.12 -1.56
CA MET A 238 -1.55 -8.50 -1.10
C MET A 238 -2.76 -9.38 -1.40
N ALA A 239 -3.96 -8.88 -1.11
CA ALA A 239 -5.22 -9.56 -1.40
C ALA A 239 -5.41 -9.87 -2.88
N ALA A 240 -5.03 -8.94 -3.74
CA ALA A 240 -5.05 -9.15 -5.19
C ALA A 240 -4.02 -10.22 -5.59
N ALA A 241 -2.79 -10.12 -5.09
CA ALA A 241 -1.73 -11.08 -5.42
C ALA A 241 -2.04 -12.51 -4.95
N SER A 242 -2.72 -12.68 -3.80
CA SER A 242 -3.17 -13.99 -3.33
C SER A 242 -4.27 -14.62 -4.19
N ARG A 243 -4.98 -13.79 -4.97
CA ARG A 243 -6.07 -14.18 -5.88
C ARG A 243 -5.67 -14.18 -7.36
N ASP A 244 -4.37 -14.12 -7.66
CA ASP A 244 -3.84 -14.03 -9.04
C ASP A 244 -4.36 -12.80 -9.82
N LEU A 245 -4.69 -11.73 -9.09
CA LEU A 245 -5.04 -10.43 -9.64
C LEU A 245 -3.84 -9.49 -9.57
N ALA A 246 -3.93 -8.40 -10.30
CA ALA A 246 -3.05 -7.27 -10.19
C ALA A 246 -3.84 -6.05 -9.73
N ILE A 247 -3.25 -5.26 -8.83
CA ILE A 247 -3.70 -3.89 -8.58
C ILE A 247 -2.65 -2.94 -9.11
N ARG A 248 -3.11 -2.01 -9.95
CA ARG A 248 -2.28 -0.94 -10.50
C ARG A 248 -2.70 0.39 -9.89
N PRO A 249 -1.87 0.96 -9.00
CA PRO A 249 -2.15 2.29 -8.51
C PRO A 249 -1.94 3.33 -9.57
N MET A 250 -2.80 4.33 -9.53
CA MET A 250 -2.74 5.50 -10.36
C MET A 250 -2.77 6.73 -9.49
N LYS A 251 -1.86 7.64 -9.79
CA LYS A 251 -1.72 8.90 -9.06
C LYS A 251 -2.03 10.13 -9.90
N ALA A 252 -1.92 10.02 -11.22
CA ALA A 252 -2.42 11.05 -12.12
C ALA A 252 -3.87 10.71 -12.45
N PHE A 253 -4.80 11.42 -11.84
CA PHE A 253 -6.21 11.42 -12.16
C PHE A 253 -6.74 12.83 -11.99
N ASP A 254 -7.83 13.14 -12.68
CA ASP A 254 -8.54 14.39 -12.48
C ASP A 254 -9.40 14.26 -11.22
N GLU A 255 -9.09 15.06 -10.21
CA GLU A 255 -9.79 15.06 -8.92
C GLU A 255 -11.24 15.53 -9.07
N SER A 256 -11.52 16.49 -9.96
CA SER A 256 -12.87 17.02 -10.19
C SER A 256 -13.75 15.97 -10.87
N ASP A 257 -13.21 15.28 -11.88
CA ASP A 257 -13.93 14.20 -12.55
C ASP A 257 -14.26 13.05 -11.60
N LEU A 258 -13.29 12.64 -10.76
CA LEU A 258 -13.53 11.57 -9.78
C LEU A 258 -14.50 12.01 -8.68
N SER A 259 -14.40 13.25 -8.20
CA SER A 259 -15.31 13.76 -7.18
C SER A 259 -16.75 13.79 -7.70
N SER A 260 -16.94 14.20 -8.96
CA SER A 260 -18.23 14.20 -9.64
C SER A 260 -18.76 12.78 -9.84
N LEU A 261 -17.91 11.86 -10.32
CA LEU A 261 -18.27 10.46 -10.55
C LEU A 261 -18.67 9.72 -9.26
N LEU A 262 -17.99 10.02 -8.16
CA LEU A 262 -18.21 9.39 -6.86
C LEU A 262 -19.26 10.11 -6.00
N HIS A 263 -19.82 11.22 -6.49
CA HIS A 263 -20.73 12.10 -5.75
C HIS A 263 -20.18 12.51 -4.37
N LEU A 264 -18.90 12.92 -4.34
CA LEU A 264 -18.23 13.28 -3.09
C LEU A 264 -18.76 14.60 -2.51
N GLY A 265 -18.81 14.67 -1.18
CA GLY A 265 -19.07 15.92 -0.46
C GLY A 265 -17.95 16.94 -0.65
N SER A 266 -18.20 18.21 -0.31
CA SER A 266 -17.22 19.30 -0.47
C SER A 266 -15.94 19.14 0.34
N ASP A 267 -15.98 18.37 1.42
CA ASP A 267 -14.83 18.09 2.29
C ASP A 267 -14.17 16.73 1.99
N GLU A 268 -14.78 15.89 1.15
CA GLU A 268 -14.24 14.59 0.73
C GLU A 268 -13.32 14.76 -0.49
N GLN A 269 -12.16 14.10 -0.47
CA GLN A 269 -11.20 14.13 -1.58
C GLN A 269 -10.79 12.72 -2.00
N PRO A 270 -10.71 12.43 -3.33
CA PRO A 270 -10.12 11.19 -3.82
C PRO A 270 -8.60 11.27 -3.67
N LEU A 271 -8.00 10.32 -2.95
CA LEU A 271 -6.59 10.36 -2.57
C LEU A 271 -5.74 9.44 -3.43
N TYR A 272 -6.28 8.26 -3.77
CA TYR A 272 -5.52 7.25 -4.49
C TYR A 272 -6.43 6.26 -5.20
N VAL A 273 -6.10 5.99 -6.46
CA VAL A 273 -6.86 5.09 -7.32
C VAL A 273 -6.08 3.79 -7.49
N LEU A 274 -6.76 2.66 -7.31
CA LEU A 274 -6.23 1.31 -7.42
C LEU A 274 -7.04 0.56 -8.45
N ARG A 275 -6.50 0.43 -9.66
CA ARG A 275 -7.16 -0.32 -10.73
C ARG A 275 -7.02 -1.81 -10.50
N VAL A 276 -8.11 -2.55 -10.59
CA VAL A 276 -8.12 -4.01 -10.54
C VAL A 276 -7.97 -4.57 -11.95
N GLU A 277 -7.00 -5.46 -12.14
CA GLU A 277 -6.69 -6.10 -13.42
C GLU A 277 -6.48 -7.60 -13.19
N ARG A 278 -6.81 -8.44 -14.17
CA ARG A 278 -6.44 -9.85 -14.14
C ARG A 278 -4.97 -9.99 -14.56
N ARG A 279 -4.22 -10.87 -13.91
CA ARG A 279 -2.88 -11.24 -14.41
C ARG A 279 -3.04 -12.04 -15.69
N VAL A 280 -2.45 -11.56 -16.77
CA VAL A 280 -2.33 -12.36 -17.98
C VAL A 280 -0.97 -13.02 -17.94
N SER A 281 -0.96 -14.34 -17.74
CA SER A 281 0.24 -15.15 -17.84
C SER A 281 0.84 -14.98 -19.23
N SER A 282 2.16 -14.84 -19.27
CA SER A 282 2.87 -14.76 -20.54
C SER A 282 2.57 -16.02 -21.37
N PRO A 283 2.55 -15.95 -22.71
CA PRO A 283 2.40 -17.14 -23.54
C PRO A 283 3.38 -18.26 -23.17
N LEU A 284 4.60 -17.90 -22.71
CA LEU A 284 5.61 -18.83 -22.23
C LEU A 284 5.20 -19.55 -20.93
N GLU A 285 4.63 -18.83 -19.97
CA GLU A 285 4.13 -19.42 -18.71
C GLU A 285 2.92 -20.35 -18.92
N ARG A 286 2.13 -20.11 -19.98
CA ARG A 286 1.05 -21.00 -20.39
C ARG A 286 1.54 -22.30 -21.03
N ILE A 287 2.71 -22.28 -21.65
CA ILE A 287 3.34 -23.46 -22.29
C ILE A 287 4.09 -24.31 -21.26
N LEU A 288 4.56 -23.70 -20.16
CA LEU A 288 5.36 -24.37 -19.12
C LEU A 288 4.54 -24.92 -17.94
N ARG A 289 3.20 -24.78 -17.95
CA ARG A 289 2.27 -25.41 -17.00
C ARG A 289 1.56 -26.58 -17.66
#